data_AF-A0A7R8W1P6-F1
#
_entry.id   AF-A0A7R8W1P6-F1
#
_cell.length_a   1.000
_cell.length_b   1.000
_cell.length_c   1.000
_cell.angle_alpha   90.00
_cell.angle_beta   90.00
_cell.angle_gamma   90.00
#
_symmetry.space_group_name_H-M   'P 1'
#
loop_
_entity.id
_entity.type
_entity.pdbx_description
1 polymer ?
#
loop_
_entity_poly.entity_id
_entity_poly.type
_entity_poly.pdbx_seq_one_letter_code
_entity_poly.pdbx_strand_id
1 'polypeptide(L)'
;MIRRELNIGSGNVAKILHEDLRGVAIPINPAHVTGNRDGFAHTQEEQLECMATWKEGSLQYLVGRLRIMGSKSRGDEDEFRCFVYDKREDKGTQASPRSKPKDANVLLSQSGDASCNGIYSASEGSRVMRMKKKAVPRTRCQFPDWATAHRWHSMGGTRSVYLFNKDGTSLRVLEKRLPVPGPPEKVSCLQEKFSFRDPSSTTFVVHALRECYGRYLCMVIHRRSEHLIEIQFGDPSREEEMACSDLYFNRTSTPFVTLITSNPPVVECPMLGQWIIGNDKTIVTSAGCTGTRSLLVGCGGSSNVGLEIREECTRQNYQQSQVVGNSAYICHASWEVNGTLFVVAAEESNPKHRTCFAIRTSRFTPTALASRYREREGARTMQKRGGDVVVDPFFWEEETTQLRLSASHGSCKRDIEPGSGGSISFNATMMGLCSERQVQWTSGVGERVSDSGAPLLLLISVVFGQYFTSQGSS
;
A
#
# COMPACT_ATOMS: atom_id res chain seq x y z
N MET A 1 -35.13 -28.73 37.83
CA MET A 1 -34.17 -28.95 38.94
C MET A 1 -33.06 -29.85 38.41
N ILE A 2 -32.05 -29.27 37.76
CA ILE A 2 -30.83 -29.98 37.32
C ILE A 2 -29.68 -29.22 37.94
N ARG A 3 -29.14 -29.82 39.00
CA ARG A 3 -27.97 -29.37 39.75
C ARG A 3 -26.74 -29.76 38.94
N ARG A 4 -25.98 -28.79 38.43
CA ARG A 4 -24.60 -29.02 37.98
C ARG A 4 -23.70 -28.15 38.83
N GLU A 5 -23.11 -28.78 39.83
CA GLU A 5 -22.04 -28.23 40.65
C GLU A 5 -20.79 -28.08 39.76
N LEU A 6 -20.34 -26.84 39.56
CA LEU A 6 -19.00 -26.54 39.08
C LEU A 6 -18.06 -26.70 40.28
N ASN A 7 -17.55 -27.92 40.46
CA ASN A 7 -16.58 -28.26 41.48
C ASN A 7 -15.20 -27.79 41.01
N ILE A 8 -14.71 -26.67 41.53
CA ILE A 8 -13.34 -26.19 41.30
C ILE A 8 -12.44 -26.95 42.29
N GLY A 9 -12.03 -28.14 41.88
CA GLY A 9 -11.01 -28.94 42.53
C GLY A 9 -9.61 -28.57 42.02
N SER A 10 -8.68 -28.40 42.96
CA SER A 10 -7.26 -28.09 42.78
C SER A 10 -6.59 -28.72 41.56
N GLY A 11 -5.82 -27.90 40.85
CA GLY A 11 -4.67 -28.33 40.06
C GLY A 11 -5.00 -29.06 38.78
N ASN A 12 -5.42 -28.34 37.75
CA ASN A 12 -5.02 -28.53 36.35
C ASN A 12 -5.59 -27.37 35.52
N VAL A 13 -4.70 -26.55 34.97
CA VAL A 13 -5.04 -25.49 34.01
C VAL A 13 -5.72 -26.14 32.82
N ALA A 14 -7.03 -25.93 32.68
CA ALA A 14 -7.76 -26.30 31.46
C ALA A 14 -7.21 -25.45 30.31
N LYS A 15 -6.33 -26.06 29.53
CA LYS A 15 -5.83 -25.57 28.26
C LYS A 15 -7.01 -25.53 27.29
N ILE A 16 -7.77 -24.44 27.31
CA ILE A 16 -8.85 -24.20 26.34
C ILE A 16 -8.17 -23.98 25.00
N LEU A 17 -8.45 -24.90 24.07
CA LEU A 17 -7.92 -24.90 22.72
C LEU A 17 -8.24 -23.58 22.03
N HIS A 18 -7.16 -23.03 21.50
CA HIS A 18 -7.01 -21.73 20.88
C HIS A 18 -7.57 -21.79 19.47
N GLU A 19 -8.88 -21.68 19.26
CA GLU A 19 -9.45 -21.50 17.92
C GLU A 19 -10.82 -20.80 17.99
N ASP A 20 -10.87 -19.60 17.40
CA ASP A 20 -12.07 -18.84 17.01
C ASP A 20 -12.97 -18.13 18.05
N LEU A 21 -12.37 -17.33 18.95
CA LEU A 21 -13.10 -16.26 19.65
C LEU A 21 -12.51 -14.88 19.32
N ARG A 22 -13.16 -14.14 18.42
CA ARG A 22 -12.88 -12.72 18.18
C ARG A 22 -13.47 -11.90 19.34
N GLY A 23 -12.62 -11.51 20.29
CA GLY A 23 -12.97 -10.54 21.32
C GLY A 23 -13.26 -9.17 20.70
N VAL A 24 -14.43 -8.62 20.98
CA VAL A 24 -14.75 -7.20 20.72
C VAL A 24 -14.63 -6.50 22.07
N ALA A 25 -13.67 -5.58 22.20
CA ALA A 25 -13.58 -4.73 23.38
C ALA A 25 -14.68 -3.67 23.32
N ILE A 26 -15.55 -3.58 24.33
CA ILE A 26 -16.60 -2.55 24.44
C ILE A 26 -16.19 -1.58 25.57
N PRO A 27 -15.90 -0.30 25.27
CA PRO A 27 -15.66 0.72 26.27
C PRO A 27 -17.01 1.13 26.85
N ILE A 28 -17.11 1.06 28.18
CA ILE A 28 -18.28 1.48 28.93
C ILE A 28 -17.93 2.85 29.51
N ASN A 29 -18.42 3.93 28.89
CA ASN A 29 -18.35 5.26 29.48
C ASN A 29 -19.44 5.42 30.55
N PRO A 30 -19.12 5.96 31.73
CA PRO A 30 -20.11 6.16 32.79
C PRO A 30 -21.17 7.19 32.36
N ALA A 31 -22.40 6.93 32.78
CA ALA A 31 -23.53 7.83 32.59
C ALA A 31 -23.31 9.17 33.33
N HIS A 32 -23.76 10.27 32.73
CA HIS A 32 -23.94 11.54 33.43
C HIS A 32 -24.90 11.32 34.61
N VAL A 33 -24.38 11.32 35.83
CA VAL A 33 -25.18 11.37 37.05
C VAL A 33 -25.76 12.78 37.14
N THR A 34 -27.05 12.93 36.81
CA THR A 34 -27.79 14.16 37.08
C THR A 34 -28.39 14.06 38.48
N GLY A 35 -27.54 14.25 39.48
CA GLY A 35 -27.91 14.38 40.89
C GLY A 35 -27.31 15.67 41.41
N ASN A 36 -28.17 16.58 41.87
CA ASN A 36 -27.80 17.93 42.28
C ASN A 36 -26.99 17.90 43.61
N ARG A 37 -26.07 18.86 43.72
CA ARG A 37 -25.20 19.25 44.87
C ARG A 37 -23.88 18.49 45.07
N ASP A 38 -22.81 19.21 44.77
CA ASP A 38 -21.44 19.11 45.28
C ASP A 38 -20.85 17.71 45.37
N GLY A 39 -20.56 17.14 44.21
CA GLY A 39 -19.66 15.99 44.07
C GLY A 39 -18.89 16.11 42.77
N PHE A 40 -17.56 16.16 42.85
CA PHE A 40 -16.71 15.94 41.69
C PHE A 40 -17.14 14.62 41.03
N ALA A 41 -17.71 14.69 39.82
CA ALA A 41 -18.04 13.51 39.05
C ALA A 41 -16.74 12.83 38.63
N HIS A 42 -16.36 11.77 39.35
CA HIS A 42 -15.24 10.92 38.93
C HIS A 42 -15.67 10.12 37.69
N THR A 43 -15.08 10.44 36.54
CA THR A 43 -15.19 9.62 35.34
C THR A 43 -14.18 8.49 35.43
N GLN A 44 -14.64 7.26 35.58
CA GLN A 44 -13.81 6.06 35.56
C GLN A 44 -14.04 5.34 34.23
N GLU A 45 -12.95 5.06 33.50
CA GLU A 45 -13.01 4.35 32.22
C GLU A 45 -12.89 2.84 32.48
N GLU A 46 -13.91 2.11 32.06
CA GLU A 46 -14.00 0.65 32.18
C GLU A 46 -13.99 0.01 30.79
N GLN A 47 -13.10 -0.96 30.57
CA GLN A 47 -12.99 -1.71 29.33
C GLN A 47 -13.50 -3.13 29.56
N LEU A 48 -14.47 -3.56 28.76
CA LEU A 48 -14.99 -4.92 28.78
C LEU A 48 -14.51 -5.70 27.56
N GLU A 49 -13.80 -6.80 27.77
CA GLU A 49 -13.40 -7.73 26.71
C GLU A 49 -14.32 -8.95 26.73
N CYS A 50 -15.10 -9.18 25.68
CA CYS A 50 -16.02 -10.32 25.61
C CYS A 50 -15.27 -11.63 25.37
N MET A 51 -15.46 -12.61 26.25
CA MET A 51 -14.82 -13.93 26.19
C MET A 51 -15.75 -14.99 25.61
N ALA A 52 -17.02 -15.00 26.02
CA ALA A 52 -18.01 -15.96 25.53
C ALA A 52 -19.41 -15.36 25.58
N THR A 53 -20.30 -15.86 24.72
CA THR A 53 -21.72 -15.46 24.70
C THR A 53 -22.60 -16.68 24.54
N TRP A 54 -23.75 -16.70 25.22
CA TRP A 54 -24.79 -17.71 25.03
C TRP A 54 -26.18 -17.09 25.13
N LYS A 55 -27.20 -17.87 24.77
CA LYS A 55 -28.60 -17.43 24.80
C LYS A 55 -29.43 -18.47 25.53
N GLU A 56 -30.27 -18.00 26.45
CA GLU A 56 -31.23 -18.83 27.17
C GLU A 56 -32.59 -18.12 27.15
N GLY A 57 -33.57 -18.72 26.46
CA GLY A 57 -34.86 -18.08 26.21
C GLY A 57 -34.73 -16.75 25.42
N SER A 58 -35.28 -15.66 25.96
CA SER A 58 -35.19 -14.31 25.40
C SER A 58 -33.94 -13.54 25.86
N LEU A 59 -33.21 -14.06 26.84
CA LEU A 59 -32.07 -13.39 27.45
C LEU A 59 -30.77 -13.78 26.73
N GLN A 60 -29.90 -12.79 26.56
CA GLN A 60 -28.56 -13.01 26.03
C GLN A 60 -27.56 -12.81 27.16
N TYR A 61 -26.62 -13.74 27.25
CA TYR A 61 -25.61 -13.77 28.29
C TYR A 61 -24.24 -13.60 27.66
N LEU A 62 -23.33 -12.97 28.38
CA LEU A 62 -21.91 -12.96 28.04
C LEU A 62 -21.05 -13.03 29.30
N VAL A 63 -19.89 -13.67 29.19
CA VAL A 63 -18.80 -13.53 30.16
C VAL A 63 -17.79 -12.59 29.54
N GLY A 64 -17.37 -11.61 30.32
CA GLY A 64 -16.36 -10.67 29.89
C GLY A 64 -15.38 -10.34 30.99
N ARG A 65 -14.19 -9.98 30.55
CA ARG A 65 -13.07 -9.55 31.38
C ARG A 65 -13.14 -8.03 31.50
N LEU A 66 -13.41 -7.54 32.71
CA LEU A 66 -13.60 -6.13 33.02
C LEU A 66 -12.28 -5.55 33.55
N ARG A 67 -11.75 -4.57 32.83
CA ARG A 67 -10.54 -3.83 33.21
C ARG A 67 -10.89 -2.42 33.60
N ILE A 68 -10.53 -2.06 34.81
CA ILE A 68 -10.68 -0.70 35.34
C ILE A 68 -9.35 0.02 35.16
N MET A 69 -9.34 1.07 34.34
CA MET A 69 -8.13 1.86 34.12
C MET A 69 -7.67 2.52 35.43
N GLY A 70 -6.42 2.27 35.84
CA GLY A 70 -5.85 2.79 37.09
C GLY A 70 -6.00 1.88 38.33
N SER A 71 -6.67 0.73 38.22
CA SER A 71 -6.75 -0.28 39.29
C SER A 71 -5.97 -1.54 38.90
N LYS A 72 -5.18 -2.10 39.84
CA LYS A 72 -4.57 -3.42 39.66
C LYS A 72 -5.55 -4.48 40.19
N SER A 73 -6.04 -5.34 39.30
CA SER A 73 -6.84 -6.51 39.69
C SER A 73 -6.04 -7.39 40.66
N ARG A 74 -6.68 -7.88 41.74
CA ARG A 74 -6.04 -8.77 42.72
C ARG A 74 -6.26 -10.26 42.40
N GLY A 75 -6.87 -10.58 41.25
CA GLY A 75 -7.04 -11.96 40.76
C GLY A 75 -8.17 -12.10 39.76
N ASP A 76 -8.39 -13.32 39.27
CA ASP A 76 -9.44 -13.62 38.28
C ASP A 76 -10.86 -13.30 38.80
N GLU A 77 -11.08 -13.44 40.11
CA GLU A 77 -12.34 -13.06 40.79
C GLU A 77 -12.68 -11.56 40.66
N ASP A 78 -11.69 -10.69 40.49
CA ASP A 78 -11.91 -9.26 40.29
C ASP A 78 -12.06 -8.88 38.81
N GLU A 79 -11.56 -9.72 37.89
CA GLU A 79 -11.49 -9.41 36.47
C GLU A 79 -12.67 -9.99 35.67
N PHE A 80 -13.19 -11.17 36.04
CA PHE A 80 -14.26 -11.80 35.27
C PHE A 80 -15.65 -11.46 35.80
N ARG A 81 -16.55 -11.06 34.89
CA ARG A 81 -17.94 -10.75 35.21
C ARG A 81 -18.86 -11.36 34.17
N CYS A 82 -20.04 -11.76 34.63
CA CYS A 82 -21.09 -12.27 33.77
C CYS A 82 -22.12 -11.18 33.57
N PHE A 83 -22.66 -11.10 32.36
CA PHE A 83 -23.62 -10.08 32.02
C PHE A 83 -24.83 -10.68 31.33
N VAL A 84 -26.00 -10.17 31.68
CA VAL A 84 -27.28 -10.52 31.05
C VAL A 84 -27.85 -9.27 30.42
N TYR A 85 -28.24 -9.36 29.16
CA TYR A 85 -28.79 -8.22 28.46
C TYR A 85 -30.07 -8.56 27.69
N ASP A 86 -30.94 -7.56 27.70
CA ASP A 86 -32.21 -7.54 26.98
C ASP A 86 -32.15 -6.45 25.92
N LYS A 87 -32.11 -6.88 24.65
CA LYS A 87 -32.27 -5.98 23.51
C LYS A 87 -33.76 -5.71 23.37
N ARG A 88 -34.24 -4.66 24.03
CA ARG A 88 -35.62 -4.19 23.81
C ARG A 88 -35.71 -3.64 22.39
N GLU A 89 -36.23 -4.46 21.48
CA GLU A 89 -36.77 -3.97 20.22
C GLU A 89 -38.01 -3.14 20.58
N ASP A 90 -38.02 -1.86 20.20
CA ASP A 90 -39.24 -1.05 20.22
C ASP A 90 -40.21 -1.62 19.19
N LYS A 91 -40.89 -2.72 19.52
CA LYS A 91 -42.05 -3.21 18.79
C LYS A 91 -43.12 -2.13 18.94
N GLY A 92 -43.37 -1.45 17.83
CA GLY A 92 -44.21 -0.27 17.74
C GLY A 92 -45.56 -0.45 18.40
N THR A 93 -45.74 0.18 19.55
CA THR A 93 -47.04 0.72 19.92
C THR A 93 -47.24 1.99 19.10
N GLN A 94 -48.08 1.85 18.07
CA GLN A 94 -48.69 2.87 17.21
C GLN A 94 -47.84 4.13 16.95
N ALA A 95 -47.20 4.11 15.79
CA ALA A 95 -46.50 5.23 15.21
C ALA A 95 -47.41 6.46 15.07
N SER A 96 -47.07 7.54 15.78
CA SER A 96 -47.34 8.88 15.27
C SER A 96 -46.42 9.12 14.07
N PRO A 97 -46.88 9.66 12.92
CA PRO A 97 -46.14 9.62 11.64
C PRO A 97 -44.88 10.53 11.56
N ARG A 98 -44.34 11.01 12.70
CA ARG A 98 -43.26 12.01 12.70
C ARG A 98 -42.04 11.71 13.58
N SER A 99 -41.97 10.55 14.23
CA SER A 99 -40.79 10.21 15.06
C SER A 99 -39.78 9.34 14.29
N LYS A 100 -38.58 9.92 14.08
CA LYS A 100 -37.34 9.31 13.57
C LYS A 100 -37.00 7.96 14.27
N PRO A 101 -36.23 7.06 13.62
CA PRO A 101 -35.98 5.69 14.11
C PRO A 101 -35.37 5.70 15.51
N LYS A 102 -35.99 4.94 16.42
CA LYS A 102 -35.70 4.92 17.86
C LYS A 102 -34.39 4.21 18.18
N ASP A 103 -33.59 4.84 19.02
CA ASP A 103 -32.33 4.32 19.55
C ASP A 103 -32.59 3.05 20.37
N ALA A 104 -31.93 1.94 20.01
CA ALA A 104 -32.01 0.70 20.80
C ALA A 104 -31.48 0.94 22.22
N ASN A 105 -32.37 0.88 23.22
CA ASN A 105 -32.03 0.89 24.63
C ASN A 105 -31.74 -0.56 25.06
N VAL A 106 -30.46 -0.92 25.17
CA VAL A 106 -30.08 -2.24 25.70
C VAL A 106 -30.03 -2.14 27.21
N LEU A 107 -30.84 -2.95 27.90
CA LEU A 107 -30.71 -3.12 29.34
C LEU A 107 -29.66 -4.21 29.58
N LEU A 108 -28.63 -3.89 30.35
CA LEU A 108 -27.52 -4.77 30.67
C LEU A 108 -27.42 -4.89 32.19
N SER A 109 -27.23 -6.08 32.71
CA SER A 109 -26.93 -6.30 34.10
C SER A 109 -25.65 -7.11 34.26
N GLN A 110 -24.91 -6.87 35.33
CA GLN A 110 -23.60 -7.44 35.65
C GLN A 110 -23.68 -8.22 36.97
N SER A 111 -23.06 -9.39 37.04
CA SER A 111 -22.91 -10.19 38.27
C SER A 111 -22.03 -9.49 39.31
N GLY A 112 -22.20 -9.86 40.59
CA GLY A 112 -21.33 -9.34 41.66
C GLY A 112 -19.93 -9.95 41.66
N ASP A 113 -19.82 -11.19 41.18
CA ASP A 113 -18.61 -12.02 41.19
C ASP A 113 -18.43 -12.77 39.85
N ALA A 114 -17.39 -13.60 39.77
CA ALA A 114 -17.07 -14.40 38.59
C ALA A 114 -17.96 -15.65 38.41
N SER A 115 -18.84 -15.96 39.37
CA SER A 115 -19.59 -17.24 39.40
C SER A 115 -20.81 -17.28 38.48
N CYS A 116 -21.20 -16.15 37.90
CA CYS A 116 -22.47 -15.95 37.17
C CYS A 116 -23.74 -16.29 37.96
N ASN A 117 -23.65 -16.67 39.23
CA ASN A 117 -24.80 -17.05 40.03
C ASN A 117 -25.61 -15.80 40.42
N GLY A 118 -26.93 -15.91 40.38
CA GLY A 118 -27.83 -14.85 40.86
C GLY A 118 -28.22 -13.77 39.85
N ILE A 119 -27.84 -13.90 38.57
CA ILE A 119 -28.29 -12.98 37.51
C ILE A 119 -29.22 -13.69 36.53
N TYR A 120 -30.52 -13.64 36.82
CA TYR A 120 -31.56 -14.32 36.04
C TYR A 120 -32.25 -13.41 35.02
N SER A 121 -32.00 -12.11 35.06
CA SER A 121 -32.57 -11.14 34.14
C SER A 121 -31.66 -9.92 33.97
N ALA A 122 -31.92 -9.12 32.95
CA ALA A 122 -31.21 -7.87 32.70
C ALA A 122 -31.48 -6.77 33.75
N SER A 123 -32.29 -7.03 34.78
CA SER A 123 -32.66 -6.07 35.83
C SER A 123 -32.25 -6.45 37.26
N GLU A 124 -31.67 -7.64 37.47
CA GLU A 124 -31.53 -8.22 38.81
C GLU A 124 -30.07 -8.43 39.29
N GLY A 125 -29.07 -8.17 38.46
CA GLY A 125 -27.67 -8.27 38.87
C GLY A 125 -27.17 -7.10 39.70
N SER A 126 -25.96 -7.25 40.23
CA SER A 126 -25.28 -6.30 41.13
C SER A 126 -25.18 -4.87 40.57
N ARG A 127 -24.97 -4.75 39.26
CA ARG A 127 -25.02 -3.46 38.55
C ARG A 127 -25.96 -3.57 37.36
N VAL A 128 -26.89 -2.64 37.24
CA VAL A 128 -27.81 -2.54 36.11
C VAL A 128 -27.52 -1.25 35.34
N MET A 129 -27.34 -1.38 34.03
CA MET A 129 -26.93 -0.33 33.12
C MET A 129 -27.92 -0.25 31.96
N ARG A 130 -28.22 0.96 31.52
CA ARG A 130 -28.98 1.21 30.29
C ARG A 130 -28.02 1.74 29.24
N MET A 131 -27.69 0.91 28.27
CA MET A 131 -26.83 1.29 27.17
C MET A 131 -27.67 1.91 26.07
N LYS A 132 -27.27 3.11 25.65
CA LYS A 132 -27.71 3.70 24.39
C LYS A 132 -26.56 3.60 23.42
N LYS A 133 -26.85 3.14 22.20
CA LYS A 133 -25.85 3.21 21.14
C LYS A 133 -25.52 4.68 20.91
N LYS A 134 -24.25 5.06 21.11
CA LYS A 134 -23.81 6.42 20.76
C LYS A 134 -24.10 6.62 19.28
N ALA A 135 -24.85 7.66 18.97
CA ALA A 135 -25.17 7.99 17.58
C ALA A 135 -23.85 8.22 16.84
N VAL A 136 -23.61 7.40 15.80
CA VAL A 136 -22.54 7.70 14.85
C VAL A 136 -22.97 8.96 14.10
N PRO A 137 -22.09 9.96 13.93
CA PRO A 137 -22.42 11.15 13.16
C PRO A 137 -23.03 10.77 11.81
N ARG A 138 -24.12 11.45 11.45
CA ARG A 138 -24.78 11.20 10.16
C ARG A 138 -23.84 11.60 9.04
N THR A 139 -23.79 10.77 8.01
CA THR A 139 -23.03 11.09 6.80
C THR A 139 -23.65 12.30 6.11
N ARG A 140 -22.83 13.26 5.71
CA ARG A 140 -23.27 14.52 5.06
C ARG A 140 -22.59 14.77 3.71
N CYS A 141 -21.75 13.84 3.25
CA CYS A 141 -21.11 13.86 1.94
C CYS A 141 -21.01 12.45 1.35
N GLN A 142 -20.62 12.41 0.07
CA GLN A 142 -20.36 11.20 -0.68
C GLN A 142 -18.91 11.21 -1.16
N PHE A 143 -18.27 10.05 -1.18
CA PHE A 143 -17.00 9.86 -1.83
C PHE A 143 -17.19 9.88 -3.36
N PRO A 144 -16.14 10.22 -4.13
CA PRO A 144 -16.27 10.36 -5.57
C PRO A 144 -16.61 9.03 -6.25
N ASP A 145 -17.40 9.08 -7.31
CA ASP A 145 -17.90 7.88 -8.00
C ASP A 145 -16.77 6.94 -8.44
N TRP A 146 -15.68 7.49 -8.98
CA TRP A 146 -14.50 6.73 -9.41
C TRP A 146 -13.81 5.97 -8.26
N ALA A 147 -13.89 6.49 -7.03
CA ALA A 147 -13.37 5.81 -5.85
C ALA A 147 -14.33 4.71 -5.37
N THR A 148 -15.64 4.90 -5.53
CA THR A 148 -16.65 3.93 -5.08
C THR A 148 -16.90 2.79 -6.06
N ALA A 149 -16.49 2.96 -7.33
CA ALA A 149 -16.71 2.01 -8.41
C ALA A 149 -16.05 0.65 -8.21
N HIS A 150 -14.99 0.58 -7.41
CA HIS A 150 -14.16 -0.61 -7.30
C HIS A 150 -14.08 -1.15 -5.88
N ARG A 151 -13.83 -2.45 -5.81
CA ARG A 151 -13.29 -3.10 -4.62
C ARG A 151 -11.78 -2.97 -4.62
N TRP A 152 -11.27 -2.34 -3.57
CA TRP A 152 -9.87 -1.97 -3.47
C TRP A 152 -9.09 -2.90 -2.56
N HIS A 153 -7.83 -3.15 -2.91
CA HIS A 153 -6.92 -3.97 -2.15
C HIS A 153 -5.66 -3.17 -1.83
N SER A 154 -5.18 -3.29 -0.59
CA SER A 154 -3.86 -2.78 -0.23
C SER A 154 -2.80 -3.49 -1.06
N MET A 155 -1.84 -2.75 -1.58
CA MET A 155 -0.67 -3.32 -2.23
C MET A 155 0.22 -4.10 -1.23
N GLY A 156 0.09 -3.82 0.08
CA GLY A 156 0.84 -4.50 1.13
C GLY A 156 0.35 -5.89 1.49
N GLY A 157 1.31 -6.72 1.93
CA GLY A 157 1.10 -8.13 2.31
C GLY A 157 0.06 -8.37 3.40
N THR A 158 -0.46 -7.32 4.05
CA THR A 158 -1.60 -7.34 4.97
C THR A 158 -2.93 -7.73 4.30
N ARG A 159 -3.01 -7.70 2.95
CA ARG A 159 -4.19 -8.08 2.15
C ARG A 159 -5.48 -7.40 2.64
N SER A 160 -5.36 -6.17 3.13
CA SER A 160 -6.48 -5.38 3.63
C SER A 160 -7.35 -4.96 2.45
N VAL A 161 -8.66 -5.06 2.63
CA VAL A 161 -9.64 -4.78 1.58
C VAL A 161 -10.43 -3.54 1.96
N TYR A 162 -10.51 -2.59 1.05
CA TYR A 162 -11.19 -1.32 1.20
C TYR A 162 -12.49 -1.36 0.38
N LEU A 163 -13.63 -1.21 1.07
CA LEU A 163 -14.96 -1.35 0.51
C LEU A 163 -15.79 -0.11 0.78
N PHE A 164 -16.03 0.67 -0.26
CA PHE A 164 -17.02 1.74 -0.22
C PHE A 164 -18.42 1.14 -0.24
N ASN A 165 -19.34 1.74 0.51
CA ASN A 165 -20.76 1.39 0.41
C ASN A 165 -21.32 1.87 -0.93
N LYS A 166 -22.42 1.24 -1.39
CA LYS A 166 -23.12 1.59 -2.63
C LYS A 166 -23.52 3.05 -2.71
N ASP A 167 -23.89 3.65 -1.58
CA ASP A 167 -24.30 5.06 -1.52
C ASP A 167 -23.10 6.04 -1.49
N GLY A 168 -21.87 5.53 -1.51
CA GLY A 168 -20.65 6.34 -1.47
C GLY A 168 -20.42 7.08 -0.14
N THR A 169 -21.21 6.84 0.91
CA THR A 169 -21.14 7.63 2.15
C THR A 169 -20.19 7.08 3.22
N SER A 170 -19.75 5.83 3.08
CA SER A 170 -18.88 5.16 4.05
C SER A 170 -17.92 4.18 3.40
N LEU A 171 -16.79 3.97 4.06
CA LEU A 171 -15.73 3.04 3.68
C LEU A 171 -15.52 2.05 4.84
N ARG A 172 -15.42 0.76 4.53
CA ARG A 172 -15.04 -0.29 5.47
C ARG A 172 -13.70 -0.88 5.07
N VAL A 173 -12.85 -1.10 6.06
CA VAL A 173 -11.55 -1.76 5.87
C VAL A 173 -11.62 -3.13 6.51
N LEU A 174 -11.54 -4.17 5.69
CA LEU A 174 -11.46 -5.56 6.14
C LEU A 174 -9.98 -5.94 6.19
N GLU A 175 -9.35 -5.69 7.32
CA GLU A 175 -7.97 -6.09 7.58
C GLU A 175 -7.92 -7.54 8.08
N LYS A 176 -7.07 -8.37 7.48
CA LYS A 176 -6.96 -9.80 7.85
C LYS A 176 -5.85 -10.09 8.84
N ARG A 177 -4.88 -9.20 8.99
CA ARG A 177 -3.76 -9.36 9.92
C ARG A 177 -3.20 -7.99 10.30
N LEU A 178 -2.77 -7.89 11.55
CA LEU A 178 -1.62 -7.13 12.07
C LEU A 178 -1.91 -5.96 13.04
N PRO A 179 -0.89 -5.63 13.86
CA PRO A 179 -0.99 -4.87 15.10
C PRO A 179 -1.05 -3.35 14.91
N VAL A 180 -1.19 -2.65 16.03
CA VAL A 180 -1.32 -1.20 16.17
C VAL A 180 0.00 -0.49 15.78
N PRO A 181 -0.03 0.61 14.98
CA PRO A 181 -1.18 1.31 14.39
C PRO A 181 -1.52 0.86 12.94
N GLY A 182 -2.77 0.49 12.69
CA GLY A 182 -3.34 0.20 11.37
C GLY A 182 -4.46 1.17 10.95
N PRO A 183 -5.03 1.02 9.74
CA PRO A 183 -6.12 1.84 9.24
C PRO A 183 -7.40 1.75 10.10
N PRO A 184 -8.32 2.73 10.02
CA PRO A 184 -9.62 2.64 10.66
C PRO A 184 -10.49 1.55 10.03
N GLU A 185 -11.25 0.81 10.85
CA GLU A 185 -12.13 -0.27 10.38
C GLU A 185 -13.34 0.25 9.60
N LYS A 186 -13.88 1.39 10.02
CA LYS A 186 -15.00 2.04 9.35
C LYS A 186 -14.83 3.55 9.33
N VAL A 187 -15.10 4.14 8.19
CA VAL A 187 -15.00 5.58 7.94
C VAL A 187 -16.34 6.08 7.39
N SER A 188 -16.83 7.20 7.90
CA SER A 188 -18.10 7.83 7.47
C SER A 188 -17.83 9.27 7.03
N CYS A 189 -18.29 9.64 5.84
CA CYS A 189 -18.03 10.95 5.23
C CYS A 189 -18.85 12.05 5.93
N LEU A 190 -18.19 13.08 6.48
CA LEU A 190 -18.84 14.21 7.15
C LEU A 190 -18.80 15.50 6.36
N GLN A 191 -17.66 15.79 5.74
CA GLN A 191 -17.52 16.98 4.91
C GLN A 191 -16.50 16.71 3.81
N GLU A 192 -16.80 17.13 2.59
CA GLU A 192 -15.83 17.26 1.52
C GLU A 192 -15.21 18.66 1.58
N LYS A 193 -13.88 18.74 1.65
CA LYS A 193 -13.13 19.99 1.51
C LYS A 193 -12.68 20.08 0.05
N PHE A 194 -13.36 20.92 -0.71
CA PHE A 194 -13.01 21.16 -2.12
C PHE A 194 -11.60 21.76 -2.23
N SER A 195 -10.73 21.13 -3.02
CA SER A 195 -9.37 21.62 -3.29
C SER A 195 -9.25 22.02 -4.76
N PHE A 196 -9.26 23.32 -5.05
CA PHE A 196 -9.03 23.83 -6.40
C PHE A 196 -7.61 23.57 -6.94
N ARG A 197 -6.66 23.24 -6.06
CA ARG A 197 -5.24 23.10 -6.41
C ARG A 197 -4.89 21.75 -7.05
N ASP A 198 -5.73 20.74 -6.88
CA ASP A 198 -5.44 19.39 -7.37
C ASP A 198 -6.74 18.65 -7.72
N PRO A 199 -7.17 18.65 -9.01
CA PRO A 199 -8.39 17.98 -9.43
C PRO A 199 -8.29 16.45 -9.33
N SER A 200 -7.08 15.92 -9.15
CA SER A 200 -6.83 14.48 -9.00
C SER A 200 -6.93 14.03 -7.55
N SER A 201 -7.22 14.92 -6.59
CA SER A 201 -7.37 14.54 -5.18
C SER A 201 -8.50 15.28 -4.48
N THR A 202 -9.13 14.60 -3.54
CA THR A 202 -10.22 15.19 -2.74
C THR A 202 -9.96 14.94 -1.27
N THR A 203 -10.14 16.00 -0.46
CA THR A 203 -9.93 15.97 0.99
C THR A 203 -11.28 15.87 1.70
N PHE A 204 -11.34 15.09 2.77
CA PHE A 204 -12.54 14.84 3.55
C PHE A 204 -12.26 14.97 5.04
N VAL A 205 -13.22 15.53 5.76
CA VAL A 205 -13.36 15.29 7.20
C VAL A 205 -14.23 14.06 7.37
N VAL A 206 -13.73 13.07 8.11
CA VAL A 206 -14.41 11.79 8.29
C VAL A 206 -14.51 11.41 9.76
N HIS A 207 -15.61 10.74 10.13
CA HIS A 207 -15.69 10.04 11.41
C HIS A 207 -15.19 8.61 11.22
N ALA A 208 -14.08 8.30 11.87
CA ALA A 208 -13.44 7.00 11.82
C ALA A 208 -13.72 6.22 13.12
N LEU A 209 -14.07 4.96 12.95
CA LEU A 209 -14.21 3.97 14.00
C LEU A 209 -13.04 2.99 13.88
N ARG A 210 -12.34 2.81 14.98
CA ARG A 210 -11.32 1.79 15.12
C ARG A 210 -11.50 1.16 16.50
N GLU A 211 -11.61 -0.17 16.54
CA GLU A 211 -12.09 -0.87 17.72
C GLU A 211 -13.42 -0.25 18.19
N CYS A 212 -13.42 0.41 19.35
CA CYS A 212 -14.58 1.15 19.84
C CYS A 212 -14.33 2.65 20.04
N TYR A 213 -13.23 3.17 19.53
CA TYR A 213 -12.95 4.60 19.58
C TYR A 213 -13.43 5.26 18.28
N GLY A 214 -14.39 6.17 18.43
CA GLY A 214 -14.78 7.12 17.39
C GLY A 214 -13.93 8.38 17.49
N ARG A 215 -13.28 8.75 16.38
CA ARG A 215 -12.45 9.95 16.24
C ARG A 215 -12.68 10.61 14.88
N TYR A 216 -12.33 11.88 14.77
CA TYR A 216 -12.38 12.58 13.49
C TYR A 216 -10.97 12.60 12.87
N LEU A 217 -10.90 12.30 11.57
CA LEU A 217 -9.64 12.27 10.81
C LEU A 217 -9.76 13.15 9.59
N CYS A 218 -8.64 13.72 9.16
CA CYS A 218 -8.49 14.12 7.77
C CYS A 218 -8.23 12.89 6.92
N MET A 219 -8.94 12.79 5.80
CA MET A 219 -8.74 11.75 4.81
C MET A 219 -8.54 12.40 3.45
N VAL A 220 -7.57 11.96 2.67
CA VAL A 220 -7.39 12.42 1.29
C VAL A 220 -7.36 11.23 0.36
N ILE A 221 -8.15 11.27 -0.70
CA ILE A 221 -8.15 10.26 -1.77
C ILE A 221 -7.52 10.88 -3.00
N HIS A 222 -6.48 10.26 -3.54
CA HIS A 222 -5.80 10.64 -4.76
C HIS A 222 -6.12 9.64 -5.87
N ARG A 223 -6.68 10.13 -6.97
CA ARG A 223 -6.89 9.37 -8.21
C ARG A 223 -5.57 9.33 -8.98
N ARG A 224 -4.97 8.14 -9.12
CA ARG A 224 -3.73 7.95 -9.89
C ARG A 224 -3.98 7.33 -11.26
N SER A 225 -4.88 6.35 -11.31
CA SER A 225 -5.47 5.82 -12.53
C SER A 225 -6.90 5.34 -12.25
N GLU A 226 -7.58 4.75 -13.23
CA GLU A 226 -8.90 4.13 -13.02
C GLU A 226 -8.86 2.98 -12.02
N HIS A 227 -7.76 2.22 -12.00
CA HIS A 227 -7.59 1.02 -11.18
C HIS A 227 -6.56 1.18 -10.07
N LEU A 228 -6.08 2.40 -9.82
CA LEU A 228 -5.12 2.72 -8.77
C LEU A 228 -5.45 4.05 -8.10
N ILE A 229 -5.57 4.02 -6.78
CA ILE A 229 -5.77 5.20 -5.94
C ILE A 229 -4.81 5.18 -4.77
N GLU A 230 -4.60 6.33 -4.16
CA GLU A 230 -3.91 6.41 -2.88
C GLU A 230 -4.78 7.08 -1.84
N ILE A 231 -4.69 6.62 -0.60
CA ILE A 231 -5.41 7.19 0.52
C ILE A 231 -4.42 7.61 1.61
N GLN A 232 -4.63 8.78 2.19
CA GLN A 232 -3.95 9.25 3.39
C GLN A 232 -4.96 9.37 4.53
N PHE A 233 -4.55 8.96 5.73
CA PHE A 233 -5.30 9.18 6.97
C PHE A 233 -4.42 10.01 7.90
N GLY A 234 -4.90 11.20 8.28
CA GLY A 234 -4.26 12.02 9.31
C GLY A 234 -4.40 11.43 10.71
N ASP A 235 -3.95 12.19 11.70
CA ASP A 235 -4.01 11.83 13.10
C ASP A 235 -5.41 12.03 13.71
N PRO A 236 -5.81 11.21 14.70
CA PRO A 236 -7.11 11.28 15.35
C PRO A 236 -7.29 12.54 16.20
N SER A 237 -8.31 13.32 15.85
CA SER A 237 -8.79 14.47 16.61
C SER A 237 -10.10 14.15 17.35
N ARG A 238 -10.38 14.91 18.42
CA ARG A 238 -11.63 14.81 19.21
C ARG A 238 -12.76 15.68 18.65
N GLU A 239 -12.40 16.71 17.90
CA GLU A 239 -13.30 17.72 17.34
C GLU A 239 -13.29 17.63 15.82
N GLU A 240 -14.45 17.80 15.19
CA GLU A 240 -14.59 17.63 13.74
C GLU A 240 -13.79 18.69 12.97
N GLU A 241 -13.82 19.92 13.47
CA GLU A 241 -13.25 21.12 12.84
C GLU A 241 -11.72 21.05 12.79
N MET A 242 -11.11 20.42 13.79
CA MET A 242 -9.66 20.27 13.93
C MET A 242 -9.07 19.15 13.07
N ALA A 243 -9.89 18.22 12.58
CA ALA A 243 -9.43 16.99 11.95
C ALA A 243 -8.48 17.21 10.77
N CYS A 244 -8.73 18.24 9.95
CA CYS A 244 -7.89 18.64 8.81
C CYS A 244 -7.11 19.94 9.05
N SER A 245 -6.83 20.29 10.31
CA SER A 245 -5.89 21.36 10.64
C SER A 245 -4.45 20.87 10.47
N ASP A 246 -3.49 21.79 10.30
CA ASP A 246 -2.08 21.45 10.11
C ASP A 246 -1.46 20.66 11.29
N LEU A 247 -2.10 20.69 12.45
CA LEU A 247 -1.70 19.90 13.63
C LEU A 247 -2.01 18.41 13.49
N TYR A 248 -3.10 18.05 12.81
CA TYR A 248 -3.59 16.67 12.69
C TYR A 248 -3.38 16.10 11.29
N PHE A 249 -3.05 16.93 10.31
CA PHE A 249 -2.82 16.48 8.95
C PHE A 249 -1.79 17.34 8.25
N ASN A 250 -0.76 16.67 7.72
CA ASN A 250 0.19 17.29 6.84
C ASN A 250 0.32 16.45 5.57
N ARG A 251 -0.11 17.04 4.44
CA ARG A 251 -0.22 16.34 3.15
C ARG A 251 1.09 15.71 2.69
N THR A 252 2.25 16.26 3.06
CA THR A 252 3.56 15.76 2.60
C THR A 252 4.13 14.66 3.50
N SER A 253 3.87 14.70 4.81
CA SER A 253 4.42 13.72 5.76
C SER A 253 3.45 12.58 6.09
N THR A 254 2.14 12.78 5.94
CA THR A 254 1.15 11.73 6.21
C THR A 254 1.35 10.56 5.22
N PRO A 255 1.46 9.31 5.71
CA PRO A 255 1.78 8.17 4.87
C PRO A 255 0.67 7.86 3.85
N PHE A 256 1.09 7.46 2.66
CA PHE A 256 0.20 7.01 1.60
C PHE A 256 -0.06 5.51 1.73
N VAL A 257 -1.32 5.12 1.59
CA VAL A 257 -1.74 3.72 1.37
C VAL A 257 -2.12 3.59 -0.10
N THR A 258 -1.35 2.79 -0.83
CA THR A 258 -1.62 2.51 -2.25
C THR A 258 -2.64 1.39 -2.38
N LEU A 259 -3.74 1.68 -3.05
CA LEU A 259 -4.82 0.75 -3.28
C LEU A 259 -4.99 0.47 -4.77
N ILE A 260 -5.24 -0.79 -5.09
CA ILE A 260 -5.32 -1.28 -6.46
C ILE A 260 -6.45 -2.31 -6.58
N THR A 261 -7.06 -2.41 -7.76
CA THR A 261 -8.09 -3.42 -8.02
C THR A 261 -7.51 -4.83 -8.02
N SER A 262 -8.35 -5.85 -7.89
CA SER A 262 -7.88 -7.25 -7.89
C SER A 262 -7.17 -7.61 -9.21
N ASN A 263 -7.75 -7.20 -10.33
CA ASN A 263 -7.26 -7.48 -11.68
C ASN A 263 -7.06 -6.15 -12.44
N PRO A 264 -5.97 -5.42 -12.16
CA PRO A 264 -5.66 -4.21 -12.90
C PRO A 264 -5.26 -4.57 -14.34
N PRO A 265 -5.60 -3.72 -15.33
CA PRO A 265 -5.17 -3.93 -16.71
C PRO A 265 -3.64 -3.88 -16.79
N VAL A 266 -3.09 -4.58 -17.78
CA VAL A 266 -1.68 -4.45 -18.15
C VAL A 266 -1.54 -3.20 -19.01
N VAL A 267 -0.54 -2.38 -18.72
CA VAL A 267 -0.26 -1.14 -19.46
C VAL A 267 1.19 -1.13 -19.93
N GLU A 268 1.49 -0.31 -20.92
CA GLU A 268 2.87 -0.11 -21.37
C GLU A 268 3.73 0.47 -20.23
N CYS A 269 4.94 -0.06 -20.09
CA CYS A 269 5.88 0.48 -19.13
C CYS A 269 6.42 1.83 -19.64
N PRO A 270 6.50 2.85 -18.78
CA PRO A 270 7.16 4.09 -19.16
C PRO A 270 8.67 3.89 -19.27
N MET A 271 9.40 4.83 -19.88
CA MET A 271 10.87 4.81 -19.99
C MET A 271 11.42 3.63 -20.81
N LEU A 272 10.77 3.32 -21.94
CA LEU A 272 11.19 2.28 -22.88
C LEU A 272 12.68 2.43 -23.25
N GLY A 273 13.41 1.31 -23.22
CA GLY A 273 14.82 1.28 -23.59
C GLY A 273 15.64 0.27 -22.80
N GLN A 274 16.92 0.25 -23.16
CA GLN A 274 17.95 -0.57 -22.53
C GLN A 274 18.84 0.33 -21.68
N TRP A 275 19.08 -0.07 -20.44
CA TRP A 275 19.83 0.71 -19.47
C TRP A 275 20.92 -0.16 -18.82
N ILE A 276 22.14 0.35 -18.68
CA ILE A 276 23.20 -0.31 -17.90
C ILE A 276 23.15 0.19 -16.47
N ILE A 277 23.13 -0.72 -15.51
CA ILE A 277 23.10 -0.44 -14.08
C ILE A 277 24.53 -0.32 -13.54
N GLY A 278 24.83 0.79 -12.88
CA GLY A 278 26.15 1.10 -12.32
C GLY A 278 27.00 2.01 -13.23
N ASN A 279 28.07 2.57 -12.65
CA ASN A 279 29.02 3.43 -13.36
C ASN A 279 30.11 2.61 -14.08
N ASP A 280 30.41 1.41 -13.56
CA ASP A 280 31.40 0.50 -14.13
C ASP A 280 30.72 -0.53 -15.04
N LYS A 281 31.33 -0.79 -16.19
CA LYS A 281 30.87 -1.82 -17.15
C LYS A 281 30.88 -3.23 -16.56
N THR A 282 31.52 -3.44 -15.41
CA THR A 282 31.61 -4.73 -14.73
C THR A 282 31.35 -4.58 -13.24
N ILE A 283 30.35 -5.31 -12.73
CA ILE A 283 30.03 -5.42 -11.31
C ILE A 283 30.20 -6.87 -10.83
N VAL A 284 30.33 -7.07 -9.52
CA VAL A 284 30.18 -8.40 -8.90
C VAL A 284 28.68 -8.69 -8.80
N THR A 285 28.22 -9.71 -9.53
CA THR A 285 26.81 -10.14 -9.56
C THR A 285 26.41 -10.87 -8.28
N SER A 286 25.11 -11.14 -8.10
CA SER A 286 24.60 -11.96 -7.00
C SER A 286 25.19 -13.38 -6.96
N ALA A 287 25.65 -13.90 -8.09
CA ALA A 287 26.32 -15.19 -8.21
C ALA A 287 27.83 -15.14 -7.89
N GLY A 288 28.36 -13.99 -7.48
CA GLY A 288 29.78 -13.82 -7.11
C GLY A 288 30.75 -13.76 -8.30
N CYS A 289 30.25 -13.61 -9.53
CA CYS A 289 31.07 -13.47 -10.74
C CYS A 289 31.08 -12.03 -11.28
N THR A 290 32.15 -11.68 -12.00
CA THR A 290 32.25 -10.41 -12.72
C THR A 290 31.33 -10.43 -13.95
N GLY A 291 30.49 -9.40 -14.05
CA GLY A 291 29.39 -9.39 -14.99
C GLY A 291 28.81 -8.02 -15.21
N THR A 292 27.75 -7.97 -16.00
CA THR A 292 26.98 -6.75 -16.24
C THR A 292 25.61 -6.89 -15.60
N ARG A 293 25.01 -5.75 -15.25
CA ARG A 293 23.63 -5.68 -14.81
C ARG A 293 22.91 -4.66 -15.65
N SER A 294 21.77 -5.05 -16.20
CA SER A 294 21.00 -4.23 -17.13
C SER A 294 19.53 -4.18 -16.71
N LEU A 295 18.91 -3.05 -17.03
CA LEU A 295 17.48 -2.84 -16.91
C LEU A 295 16.93 -2.71 -18.33
N LEU A 296 15.99 -3.60 -18.67
CA LEU A 296 15.30 -3.61 -19.94
C LEU A 296 13.85 -3.21 -19.69
N VAL A 297 13.39 -2.14 -20.33
CA VAL A 297 12.02 -1.65 -20.17
C VAL A 297 11.32 -1.68 -21.51
N GLY A 298 10.30 -2.52 -21.61
CA GLY A 298 9.53 -2.75 -22.83
C GLY A 298 10.25 -3.53 -23.93
N CYS A 299 11.42 -4.12 -23.65
CA CYS A 299 12.22 -4.81 -24.67
C CYS A 299 11.86 -6.31 -24.86
N GLY A 300 10.79 -6.79 -24.21
CA GLY A 300 10.34 -8.17 -24.25
C GLY A 300 9.21 -8.40 -25.27
N GLY A 301 9.54 -8.98 -26.44
CA GLY A 301 8.54 -9.43 -27.42
C GLY A 301 7.77 -8.31 -28.12
N SER A 302 6.51 -8.56 -28.48
CA SER A 302 5.63 -7.62 -29.21
C SER A 302 4.89 -6.62 -28.32
N SER A 303 5.06 -6.69 -27.00
CA SER A 303 4.33 -5.86 -26.03
C SER A 303 5.31 -5.09 -25.12
N ASN A 304 5.24 -3.76 -25.16
CA ASN A 304 6.09 -2.83 -24.38
C ASN A 304 5.73 -2.78 -22.87
N VAL A 305 5.26 -3.88 -22.30
CA VAL A 305 4.58 -3.95 -20.98
C VAL A 305 5.46 -4.54 -19.87
N GLY A 306 6.65 -5.04 -20.22
CA GLY A 306 7.57 -5.70 -19.30
C GLY A 306 8.68 -4.78 -18.79
N LEU A 307 9.08 -4.96 -17.55
CA LEU A 307 10.28 -4.38 -16.95
C LEU A 307 11.13 -5.52 -16.41
N GLU A 308 12.37 -5.62 -16.86
CA GLU A 308 13.25 -6.75 -16.54
C GLU A 308 14.61 -6.27 -16.04
N ILE A 309 15.04 -6.79 -14.89
CA ILE A 309 16.37 -6.56 -14.33
C ILE A 309 17.17 -7.84 -14.55
N ARG A 310 18.21 -7.76 -15.40
CA ARG A 310 19.07 -8.89 -15.73
C ARG A 310 20.46 -8.74 -15.13
N GLU A 311 20.99 -9.84 -14.64
CA GLU A 311 22.39 -10.00 -14.25
C GLU A 311 23.04 -11.07 -15.12
N GLU A 312 24.15 -10.71 -15.76
CA GLU A 312 24.87 -11.55 -16.71
C GLU A 312 26.34 -11.66 -16.33
N CYS A 313 26.89 -12.86 -16.27
CA CYS A 313 28.30 -13.09 -15.97
C CYS A 313 29.13 -13.38 -17.21
N THR A 314 30.33 -12.80 -17.25
CA THR A 314 31.35 -13.09 -18.25
C THR A 314 32.31 -14.14 -17.71
N ARG A 315 32.33 -15.36 -18.26
CA ARG A 315 33.31 -16.37 -17.86
C ARG A 315 34.62 -16.18 -18.63
N GLN A 316 35.75 -16.23 -17.92
CA GLN A 316 37.09 -16.01 -18.49
C GLN A 316 37.47 -17.00 -19.62
N ASN A 317 36.81 -18.15 -19.73
CA ASN A 317 37.19 -19.21 -20.68
C ASN A 317 36.17 -19.47 -21.81
N TYR A 318 35.07 -18.73 -21.90
CA TYR A 318 34.06 -18.94 -22.94
C TYR A 318 33.48 -17.58 -23.31
N GLN A 319 33.54 -17.18 -24.58
CA GLN A 319 33.02 -15.91 -25.12
C GLN A 319 31.48 -15.78 -25.03
N GLN A 320 30.85 -16.43 -24.06
CA GLN A 320 29.40 -16.52 -23.91
C GLN A 320 28.99 -15.99 -22.53
N SER A 321 28.22 -14.90 -22.55
CA SER A 321 27.60 -14.31 -21.37
C SER A 321 26.50 -15.24 -20.85
N GLN A 322 26.50 -15.57 -19.55
CA GLN A 322 25.47 -16.40 -18.94
C GLN A 322 24.58 -15.55 -18.03
N VAL A 323 23.25 -15.59 -18.23
CA VAL A 323 22.29 -14.97 -17.32
C VAL A 323 22.30 -15.73 -15.99
N VAL A 324 22.64 -15.04 -14.90
CA VAL A 324 22.74 -15.60 -13.55
C VAL A 324 21.64 -15.11 -12.62
N GLY A 325 20.98 -13.99 -12.95
CA GLY A 325 19.84 -13.46 -12.23
C GLY A 325 18.87 -12.76 -13.17
N ASN A 326 17.57 -13.00 -12.97
CA ASN A 326 16.52 -12.35 -13.72
C ASN A 326 15.33 -12.02 -12.82
N SER A 327 14.87 -10.77 -12.84
CA SER A 327 13.64 -10.34 -12.20
C SER A 327 12.77 -9.61 -13.21
N ALA A 328 11.65 -10.22 -13.58
CA ALA A 328 10.71 -9.70 -14.56
C ALA A 328 9.42 -9.22 -13.91
N TYR A 329 8.91 -8.08 -14.38
CA TYR A 329 7.74 -7.39 -13.87
C TYR A 329 6.84 -6.95 -15.03
N ILE A 330 5.53 -6.86 -14.77
CA ILE A 330 4.51 -6.40 -15.71
C ILE A 330 3.90 -5.11 -15.19
N CYS A 331 3.92 -4.04 -15.99
CA CYS A 331 3.42 -2.73 -15.59
C CYS A 331 1.88 -2.68 -15.58
N HIS A 332 1.32 -2.00 -14.57
CA HIS A 332 -0.14 -1.84 -14.39
C HIS A 332 -0.60 -0.40 -14.27
N ALA A 333 0.25 0.49 -13.76
CA ALA A 333 -0.05 1.92 -13.70
C ALA A 333 1.23 2.73 -13.55
N SER A 334 1.21 3.96 -14.04
CA SER A 334 2.26 4.93 -13.79
C SER A 334 1.69 6.34 -13.63
N TRP A 335 2.32 7.15 -12.79
CA TRP A 335 1.98 8.56 -12.62
C TRP A 335 3.20 9.33 -12.13
N GLU A 336 3.22 10.64 -12.36
CA GLU A 336 4.33 11.49 -11.96
C GLU A 336 3.90 12.47 -10.87
N VAL A 337 4.77 12.65 -9.87
CA VAL A 337 4.60 13.66 -8.80
C VAL A 337 5.94 14.34 -8.56
N ASN A 338 5.99 15.66 -8.69
CA ASN A 338 7.17 16.49 -8.42
C ASN A 338 8.45 16.01 -9.13
N GLY A 339 8.35 15.55 -10.39
CA GLY A 339 9.50 15.06 -11.16
C GLY A 339 9.95 13.63 -10.84
N THR A 340 9.20 12.92 -9.99
CA THR A 340 9.41 11.49 -9.71
C THR A 340 8.27 10.69 -10.33
N LEU A 341 8.62 9.77 -11.22
CA LEU A 341 7.72 8.83 -11.87
C LEU A 341 7.55 7.60 -10.97
N PHE A 342 6.30 7.32 -10.59
CA PHE A 342 5.94 6.10 -9.88
C PHE A 342 5.38 5.09 -10.87
N VAL A 343 5.84 3.84 -10.78
CA VAL A 343 5.37 2.73 -11.60
C VAL A 343 4.97 1.58 -10.69
N VAL A 344 3.73 1.12 -10.80
CA VAL A 344 3.26 -0.07 -10.09
C VAL A 344 3.26 -1.24 -11.05
N ALA A 345 4.03 -2.27 -10.70
CA ALA A 345 4.19 -3.46 -11.50
C ALA A 345 4.06 -4.73 -10.65
N ALA A 346 3.56 -5.79 -11.25
CA ALA A 346 3.46 -7.10 -10.61
C ALA A 346 4.64 -7.97 -11.05
N GLU A 347 5.20 -8.75 -10.13
CA GLU A 347 6.25 -9.70 -10.47
C GLU A 347 5.67 -10.83 -11.33
N GLU A 348 6.34 -11.19 -12.43
CA GLU A 348 5.84 -12.21 -13.36
C GLU A 348 5.77 -13.59 -12.68
N SER A 349 6.73 -13.88 -11.80
CA SER A 349 6.78 -15.11 -10.98
C SER A 349 5.64 -15.20 -9.97
N ASN A 350 5.14 -14.05 -9.48
CA ASN A 350 4.13 -13.95 -8.44
C ASN A 350 3.26 -12.71 -8.66
N PRO A 351 2.21 -12.79 -9.50
CA PRO A 351 1.38 -11.63 -9.85
C PRO A 351 0.63 -10.98 -8.68
N LYS A 352 0.57 -11.65 -7.52
CA LYS A 352 0.01 -11.11 -6.28
C LYS A 352 1.01 -10.21 -5.53
N HIS A 353 2.29 -10.37 -5.81
CA HIS A 353 3.35 -9.52 -5.30
C HIS A 353 3.51 -8.31 -6.22
N ARG A 354 3.17 -7.15 -5.68
CA ARG A 354 3.20 -5.88 -6.41
C ARG A 354 4.26 -4.98 -5.82
N THR A 355 5.03 -4.38 -6.70
CA THR A 355 6.15 -3.50 -6.38
C THR A 355 5.88 -2.12 -6.95
N CYS A 356 6.17 -1.10 -6.16
CA CYS A 356 6.15 0.27 -6.63
C CYS A 356 7.57 0.74 -6.87
N PHE A 357 7.87 1.17 -8.09
CA PHE A 357 9.14 1.76 -8.48
C PHE A 357 9.01 3.28 -8.46
N ALA A 358 9.93 3.96 -7.79
CA ALA A 358 10.12 5.40 -7.86
C ALA A 358 11.34 5.68 -8.74
N ILE A 359 11.11 6.41 -9.83
CA ILE A 359 12.07 6.63 -10.89
C ILE A 359 12.25 8.13 -11.10
N ARG A 360 13.51 8.58 -11.18
CA ARG A 360 13.85 9.95 -11.54
C ARG A 360 14.89 9.96 -12.65
N THR A 361 14.62 10.70 -13.70
CA THR A 361 15.53 10.84 -14.84
C THR A 361 16.19 12.20 -14.84
N SER A 362 17.47 12.25 -15.19
CA SER A 362 18.21 13.50 -15.40
C SER A 362 19.04 13.38 -16.67
N ARG A 363 19.09 14.45 -17.47
CA ARG A 363 20.07 14.55 -18.57
C ARG A 363 21.38 15.09 -18.01
N PHE A 364 22.50 14.52 -18.46
CA PHE A 364 23.83 14.96 -18.05
C PHE A 364 24.70 15.22 -19.27
N THR A 365 25.40 16.35 -19.26
CA THR A 365 26.51 16.63 -20.17
C THR A 365 27.81 16.16 -19.52
N PRO A 366 28.61 15.28 -20.18
CA PRO A 366 29.81 14.68 -19.58
C PRO A 366 30.89 15.66 -19.09
N THR A 367 30.79 16.94 -19.44
CA THR A 367 31.76 18.01 -19.13
C THR A 367 31.99 18.24 -17.63
N ALA A 368 31.03 17.90 -16.77
CA ALA A 368 31.13 18.13 -15.32
C ALA A 368 31.96 17.07 -14.53
N LEU A 369 32.37 15.96 -15.16
CA LEU A 369 33.35 15.01 -14.58
C LEU A 369 34.79 15.31 -15.04
N ALA A 370 34.96 15.88 -16.24
CA ALA A 370 36.27 16.30 -16.73
C ALA A 370 36.86 17.48 -15.94
N SER A 371 36.01 18.35 -15.36
CA SER A 371 36.46 19.46 -14.50
C SER A 371 37.01 18.97 -13.15
N ARG A 372 36.44 17.90 -12.57
CA ARG A 372 36.96 17.30 -11.32
C ARG A 372 38.22 16.46 -11.51
N TYR A 373 38.45 15.90 -12.70
CA TYR A 373 39.71 15.22 -13.01
C TYR A 373 40.87 16.20 -13.30
N ARG A 374 40.57 17.38 -13.89
CA ARG A 374 41.57 18.44 -14.11
C ARG A 374 42.08 19.12 -12.84
N GLU A 375 41.32 19.10 -11.74
CA GLU A 375 41.80 19.65 -10.46
C GLU A 375 42.72 18.69 -9.70
N ARG A 376 42.75 17.39 -10.04
CA ARG A 376 43.54 16.39 -9.30
C ARG A 376 44.90 16.10 -9.91
N GLU A 377 45.11 16.34 -11.20
CA GLU A 377 46.43 16.35 -11.81
C GLU A 377 46.85 17.79 -12.12
N GLY A 378 47.48 18.40 -11.12
CA GLY A 378 48.06 19.73 -11.23
C GLY A 378 48.97 19.86 -12.45
N ALA A 379 48.81 21.00 -13.11
CA ALA A 379 49.73 21.61 -14.06
C ALA A 379 51.17 21.06 -14.02
N ARG A 380 51.45 20.05 -14.85
CA ARG A 380 52.79 19.83 -15.41
C ARG A 380 52.72 20.25 -16.87
N THR A 381 53.16 21.48 -17.10
CA THR A 381 53.49 22.04 -18.41
C THR A 381 54.37 21.07 -19.19
N MET A 382 53.80 20.39 -20.20
CA MET A 382 54.59 19.78 -21.27
C MET A 382 54.82 20.83 -22.36
N GLN A 383 56.10 21.11 -22.57
CA GLN A 383 56.64 22.05 -23.54
C GLN A 383 56.48 21.46 -24.95
N LYS A 384 55.76 22.17 -25.84
CA LYS A 384 55.58 21.85 -27.26
C LYS A 384 56.94 21.73 -27.97
N ARG A 385 57.17 20.61 -28.66
CA ARG A 385 58.02 20.55 -29.85
C ARG A 385 57.21 19.94 -31.01
N GLY A 386 56.88 20.78 -31.98
CA GLY A 386 56.64 20.47 -33.39
C GLY A 386 55.59 19.40 -33.72
N GLY A 387 54.42 19.86 -34.15
CA GLY A 387 53.39 19.04 -34.80
C GLY A 387 52.01 19.57 -34.49
N ASP A 388 51.36 20.18 -35.47
CA ASP A 388 49.96 20.59 -35.35
C ASP A 388 49.09 19.34 -35.18
N VAL A 389 48.73 19.03 -33.94
CA VAL A 389 47.59 18.17 -33.66
C VAL A 389 46.36 19.03 -33.93
N VAL A 390 45.84 18.93 -35.15
CA VAL A 390 44.45 19.27 -35.43
C VAL A 390 43.61 18.28 -34.63
N VAL A 391 43.25 18.67 -33.41
CA VAL A 391 42.16 18.01 -32.69
C VAL A 391 40.90 18.43 -33.41
N ASP A 392 40.35 17.51 -34.20
CA ASP A 392 39.06 17.66 -34.85
C ASP A 392 38.01 18.04 -33.79
N PRO A 393 37.32 19.20 -33.86
CA PRO A 393 36.40 19.65 -32.81
C PRO A 393 35.06 18.91 -32.80
N PHE A 394 34.84 17.93 -33.69
CA PHE A 394 33.58 17.21 -33.80
C PHE A 394 33.58 15.91 -32.99
N PHE A 395 33.71 16.00 -31.67
CA PHE A 395 33.22 14.95 -30.79
C PHE A 395 31.84 15.37 -30.28
N TRP A 396 30.79 14.76 -30.84
CA TRP A 396 29.41 14.98 -30.40
C TRP A 396 29.34 14.72 -28.88
N GLU A 397 29.03 15.77 -28.12
CA GLU A 397 28.62 15.66 -26.72
C GLU A 397 27.29 14.92 -26.71
N GLU A 398 27.32 13.58 -26.68
CA GLU A 398 26.09 12.81 -26.50
C GLU A 398 25.57 13.07 -25.07
N GLU A 399 24.44 13.77 -24.98
CA GLU A 399 23.67 13.89 -23.74
C GLU A 399 23.34 12.47 -23.25
N THR A 400 23.94 12.05 -22.14
CA THR A 400 23.61 10.75 -21.55
C THR A 400 22.45 10.93 -20.58
N THR A 401 21.42 10.10 -20.74
CA THR A 401 20.28 10.09 -19.81
C THR A 401 20.59 9.14 -18.66
N GLN A 402 20.62 9.69 -17.45
CA GLN A 402 20.76 8.92 -16.22
C GLN A 402 19.40 8.70 -15.58
N LEU A 403 19.14 7.48 -15.14
CA LEU A 403 17.95 7.05 -14.44
C LEU A 403 18.33 6.61 -13.03
N ARG A 404 17.65 7.14 -12.03
CA ARG A 404 17.74 6.70 -10.64
C ARG A 404 16.46 5.98 -10.28
N LEU A 405 16.57 4.74 -9.81
CA LEU A 405 15.43 3.89 -9.52
C LEU A 405 15.52 3.36 -8.10
N SER A 406 14.38 3.35 -7.44
CA SER A 406 14.18 2.68 -6.17
C SER A 406 12.85 1.92 -6.15
N ALA A 407 12.75 0.87 -5.35
CA ALA A 407 11.55 0.06 -5.23
C ALA A 407 11.06 -0.02 -3.77
N SER A 408 9.74 -0.07 -3.60
CA SER A 408 9.09 -0.36 -2.34
C SER A 408 7.97 -1.38 -2.48
N HIS A 409 7.87 -2.22 -1.45
CA HIS A 409 6.72 -3.09 -1.23
C HIS A 409 5.72 -2.38 -0.30
N GLY A 410 4.46 -2.83 -0.28
CA GLY A 410 3.49 -2.30 0.68
C GLY A 410 2.70 -1.11 0.18
N SER A 411 3.41 -0.06 -0.22
CA SER A 411 2.86 1.19 -0.74
C SER A 411 3.93 1.93 -1.56
N CYS A 412 3.50 2.88 -2.39
CA CYS A 412 4.38 3.82 -3.08
C CYS A 412 4.83 4.91 -2.10
N LYS A 413 5.99 4.68 -1.47
CA LYS A 413 6.57 5.56 -0.47
C LYS A 413 7.11 6.85 -1.11
N ARG A 414 6.85 8.00 -0.47
CA ARG A 414 7.30 9.33 -0.95
C ARG A 414 8.63 9.75 -0.34
N ASP A 415 8.99 9.14 0.79
CA ASP A 415 10.23 9.32 1.54
C ASP A 415 11.42 8.53 0.97
N ILE A 416 11.19 7.70 -0.05
CA ILE A 416 12.28 6.99 -0.73
C ILE A 416 12.96 7.93 -1.72
N GLU A 417 14.27 8.10 -1.54
CA GLU A 417 15.13 8.73 -2.52
C GLU A 417 15.48 7.76 -3.65
N PRO A 418 15.08 8.06 -4.91
CA PRO A 418 15.42 7.21 -6.05
C PRO A 418 16.93 7.05 -6.21
N GLY A 419 17.38 5.79 -6.30
CA GLY A 419 18.77 5.40 -6.51
C GLY A 419 19.54 5.02 -5.24
N SER A 420 19.04 5.34 -4.04
CA SER A 420 19.75 5.09 -2.77
C SER A 420 18.96 4.31 -1.72
N GLY A 421 17.62 4.40 -1.72
CA GLY A 421 16.77 3.73 -0.73
C GLY A 421 15.82 2.69 -1.33
N GLY A 422 15.23 1.85 -0.49
CA GLY A 422 14.23 0.85 -0.89
C GLY A 422 14.73 -0.60 -0.90
N SER A 423 13.89 -1.53 -1.34
CA SER A 423 14.27 -2.96 -1.46
C SER A 423 15.13 -3.24 -2.69
N ILE A 424 14.97 -2.43 -3.73
CA ILE A 424 15.83 -2.39 -4.91
C ILE A 424 16.20 -0.92 -5.09
N SER A 425 17.47 -0.62 -5.32
CA SER A 425 17.91 0.75 -5.60
C SER A 425 19.16 0.75 -6.45
N PHE A 426 19.16 1.52 -7.54
CA PHE A 426 20.34 1.67 -8.38
C PHE A 426 20.23 2.90 -9.30
N ASN A 427 21.38 3.28 -9.84
CA ASN A 427 21.49 4.23 -10.94
C ASN A 427 21.78 3.47 -12.24
N ALA A 428 21.19 3.91 -13.33
CA ALA A 428 21.39 3.33 -14.65
C ALA A 428 21.58 4.42 -15.72
N THR A 429 22.30 4.08 -16.78
CA THR A 429 22.55 4.97 -17.93
C THR A 429 21.90 4.38 -19.16
N MET A 430 21.20 5.22 -19.93
CA MET A 430 20.56 4.81 -21.18
C MET A 430 21.62 4.31 -22.17
N MET A 431 21.40 3.13 -22.75
CA MET A 431 22.23 2.55 -23.80
C MET A 431 21.63 2.68 -25.19
N GLY A 432 20.31 2.72 -25.28
CA GLY A 432 19.60 2.75 -26.57
C GLY A 432 18.16 2.30 -26.43
N LEU A 433 17.42 2.37 -27.53
CA LEU A 433 16.04 1.92 -27.59
C LEU A 433 15.97 0.39 -27.78
N CYS A 434 14.82 -0.22 -27.50
CA CYS A 434 14.66 -1.68 -27.64
C CYS A 434 14.82 -2.19 -29.09
N SER A 435 14.68 -1.33 -30.09
CA SER A 435 14.89 -1.63 -31.52
C SER A 435 16.36 -1.71 -31.92
N GLU A 436 17.28 -1.15 -31.12
CA GLU A 436 18.72 -1.23 -31.34
C GLU A 436 19.25 -2.53 -30.72
N ARG A 437 19.00 -3.67 -31.40
CA ARG A 437 19.60 -4.95 -31.02
C ARG A 437 20.99 -5.08 -31.64
N GLN A 438 21.96 -5.32 -30.77
CA GLN A 438 23.37 -5.68 -31.03
C GLN A 438 24.34 -4.55 -31.36
N VAL A 439 24.87 -3.89 -30.31
CA VAL A 439 26.28 -3.49 -30.34
C VAL A 439 27.07 -4.58 -29.61
N GLN A 440 27.53 -5.55 -30.40
CA GLN A 440 28.58 -6.46 -29.97
C GLN A 440 29.81 -5.60 -29.71
N TRP A 441 30.30 -5.56 -28.46
CA TRP A 441 31.55 -4.90 -28.12
C TRP A 441 32.70 -5.66 -28.82
N THR A 442 32.97 -5.35 -30.08
CA THR A 442 34.25 -5.70 -30.69
C THR A 442 35.28 -4.76 -30.09
N SER A 443 36.06 -5.29 -29.14
CA SER A 443 37.31 -4.67 -28.71
C SER A 443 38.12 -4.33 -29.96
N GLY A 444 38.30 -3.04 -30.22
CA GLY A 444 39.09 -2.55 -31.35
C GLY A 444 40.54 -2.98 -31.21
N VAL A 445 40.90 -4.06 -31.91
CA VAL A 445 42.25 -4.28 -32.39
C VAL A 445 42.17 -3.99 -33.89
N GLY A 446 42.53 -2.77 -34.27
CA GLY A 446 42.72 -2.40 -35.67
C GLY A 446 43.97 -3.08 -36.21
N GLU A 447 43.82 -4.31 -36.71
CA GLU A 447 44.75 -4.88 -37.68
C GLU A 447 44.69 -4.05 -38.97
N ARG A 448 45.86 -3.64 -39.46
CA ARG A 448 46.01 -3.08 -40.80
C ARG A 448 45.76 -4.20 -41.81
N VAL A 449 44.77 -4.02 -42.67
CA VAL A 449 44.70 -4.73 -43.94
C VAL A 449 44.56 -3.68 -45.04
N SER A 450 45.67 -3.43 -45.72
CA SER A 450 45.65 -3.00 -47.11
C SER A 450 45.09 -4.16 -47.92
N ASP A 451 44.03 -3.95 -48.71
CA ASP A 451 44.21 -4.00 -50.16
C ASP A 451 42.97 -3.54 -50.93
N SER A 452 43.29 -2.95 -52.07
CA SER A 452 42.48 -2.66 -53.23
C SER A 452 41.66 -3.87 -53.73
N GLY A 453 40.43 -3.61 -54.16
CA GLY A 453 39.64 -4.61 -54.90
C GLY A 453 38.14 -4.36 -54.87
N ALA A 454 37.61 -3.67 -55.89
CA ALA A 454 36.18 -3.69 -56.19
C ALA A 454 35.74 -5.10 -56.62
N PRO A 455 34.47 -5.47 -56.37
CA PRO A 455 33.76 -6.18 -57.44
C PRO A 455 32.29 -5.78 -57.62
N LEU A 456 32.00 -5.59 -58.91
CA LEU A 456 30.84 -6.00 -59.70
C LEU A 456 29.46 -6.19 -59.04
N LEU A 457 28.54 -5.40 -59.60
CA LEU A 457 27.10 -5.66 -59.78
C LEU A 457 26.81 -7.08 -60.29
N LEU A 458 25.88 -7.77 -59.65
CA LEU A 458 25.12 -8.87 -60.23
C LEU A 458 23.62 -8.57 -60.09
N LEU A 459 23.03 -8.12 -61.19
CA LEU A 459 21.60 -8.12 -61.45
C LEU A 459 21.17 -9.56 -61.75
N ILE A 460 20.22 -10.09 -60.98
CA ILE A 460 19.42 -11.24 -61.39
C ILE A 460 17.95 -10.81 -61.42
N SER A 461 17.48 -10.58 -62.64
CA SER A 461 16.08 -10.51 -63.02
C SER A 461 15.51 -11.92 -63.15
N VAL A 462 14.35 -12.18 -62.56
CA VAL A 462 13.46 -13.27 -62.96
C VAL A 462 12.04 -12.71 -63.11
N VAL A 463 11.52 -12.83 -64.34
CA VAL A 463 10.16 -12.47 -64.74
C VAL A 463 9.46 -13.75 -65.23
N PHE A 464 8.14 -13.77 -65.06
CA PHE A 464 7.11 -14.70 -65.58
C PHE A 464 6.90 -16.01 -64.80
N GLY A 465 5.67 -16.46 -64.55
CA GLY A 465 4.39 -16.01 -65.12
C GLY A 465 3.17 -16.52 -64.36
N GLN A 466 2.06 -15.84 -64.65
CA GLN A 466 0.69 -16.18 -64.29
C GLN A 466 0.29 -17.53 -64.91
N TYR A 467 -0.53 -18.31 -64.20
CA TYR A 467 -1.58 -19.10 -64.83
C TYR A 467 -2.86 -19.04 -64.01
N PHE A 468 -3.93 -18.73 -64.76
CA PHE A 468 -5.32 -18.64 -64.39
C PHE A 468 -5.98 -20.02 -64.22
N THR A 469 -7.23 -19.97 -63.76
CA THR A 469 -8.33 -20.97 -63.75
C THR A 469 -8.61 -21.63 -62.40
N SER A 470 -9.84 -21.97 -62.03
CA SER A 470 -11.20 -21.38 -62.11
C SER A 470 -12.14 -22.40 -61.46
N GLN A 471 -13.23 -21.94 -60.84
CA GLN A 471 -14.44 -22.71 -60.46
C GLN A 471 -14.25 -23.74 -59.32
N GLY A 472 -15.21 -23.96 -58.41
CA GLY A 472 -16.57 -23.44 -58.26
C GLY A 472 -17.29 -24.19 -57.12
N SER A 473 -18.34 -23.54 -56.61
CA SER A 473 -19.55 -24.09 -55.96
C SER A 473 -19.42 -25.13 -54.83
N SER A 474 -19.80 -24.69 -53.62
CA SER A 474 -21.04 -25.13 -52.93
C SER A 474 -21.27 -24.27 -51.69
#